data_AF-A0A653Z461-F1
#
_entry.id   AF-A0A653Z461-F1
#
_cell.length_a   1.000
_cell.length_b   1.000
_cell.length_c   1.000
_cell.angle_alpha   90.00
_cell.angle_beta   90.00
_cell.angle_gamma   90.00
#
_symmetry.space_group_name_H-M   'P 1'
#
loop_
_entity.id
_entity.type
_entity.pdbx_description
1 polymer ?
#
loop_
_entity_poly.entity_id
_entity_poly.type
_entity_poly.pdbx_seq_one_letter_code
_entity_poly.pdbx_strand_id
1 'polypeptide(L)'
;MSGKRREMLPGGANASDEAVTPGSAAADRDSRRYPTCGGKKRQGEGLCTRPAGWGTQHPGLGRCKLHGGSTQTHLVAAQQEQAREVYGQIWKTDAEPVVDAVGALQRLAGRLEHAADALGSRLDVEDLDGPTGLAWSRVLRELRQALEGMERLNLGQKAVEVEAGRVRLVAAAVGRVFEVLDLAPEQRVRGTEVLLAELRARSAAALPEEVVDP
;
A
#
# COMPACT_ATOMS: atom_id res chain seq x y z
N MET A 1 11.67 52.07 42.10
CA MET A 1 12.22 51.63 40.81
C MET A 1 13.12 50.42 41.07
N SER A 2 12.55 49.22 41.11
CA SER A 2 13.27 47.98 41.45
C SER A 2 13.86 47.34 40.21
N GLY A 3 15.20 47.31 40.14
CA GLY A 3 15.95 46.66 39.08
C GLY A 3 15.83 45.14 39.16
N LYS A 4 15.28 44.52 38.10
CA LYS A 4 15.31 43.07 37.89
C LYS A 4 16.69 42.66 37.40
N ARG A 5 17.42 41.91 38.22
CA ARG A 5 18.63 41.17 37.80
C ARG A 5 18.21 40.09 36.82
N ARG A 6 18.86 40.09 35.65
CA ARG A 6 18.76 39.05 34.63
C ARG A 6 19.63 37.88 35.09
N GLU A 7 19.02 36.77 35.49
CA GLU A 7 19.73 35.51 35.71
C GLU A 7 20.28 34.99 34.38
N MET A 8 21.59 34.78 34.34
CA MET A 8 22.28 34.06 33.28
C MET A 8 22.14 32.56 33.55
N LEU A 9 21.52 31.83 32.63
CA LEU A 9 21.51 30.37 32.62
C LEU A 9 22.85 29.85 32.06
N PRO A 10 23.45 28.79 32.65
CA PRO A 10 24.70 28.21 32.20
C PRO A 10 24.53 27.41 30.90
N GLY A 11 25.53 27.53 30.03
CA GLY A 11 25.61 26.89 28.72
C GLY A 11 25.58 25.36 28.80
N GLY A 12 24.65 24.78 28.04
CA GLY A 12 24.58 23.34 27.80
C GLY A 12 25.78 22.88 26.97
N ALA A 13 26.46 21.86 27.48
CA ALA A 13 27.55 21.18 26.83
C ALA A 13 27.09 20.56 25.49
N ASN A 14 27.90 20.75 24.46
CA ASN A 14 27.73 20.14 23.15
C ASN A 14 27.70 18.61 23.28
N ALA A 15 26.55 18.01 22.96
CA ALA A 15 26.46 16.61 22.63
C ALA A 15 27.30 16.39 21.36
N SER A 16 28.36 15.61 21.50
CA SER A 16 29.15 15.11 20.39
C SER A 16 28.26 14.32 19.44
N ASP A 17 28.15 14.83 18.21
CA ASP A 17 27.73 14.11 17.01
C ASP A 17 28.60 12.85 16.84
N GLU A 18 28.23 11.75 17.50
CA GLU A 18 28.63 10.42 17.06
C GLU A 18 27.78 10.06 15.85
N ALA A 19 28.24 10.50 14.68
CA ALA A 19 27.77 10.02 13.40
C ALA A 19 27.98 8.50 13.33
N VAL A 20 26.93 7.75 13.68
CA VAL A 20 26.82 6.33 13.39
C VAL A 20 26.97 6.18 11.87
N THR A 21 28.16 5.81 11.40
CA THR A 21 28.38 5.37 10.03
C THR A 21 27.78 3.99 9.85
N PRO A 22 26.65 3.81 9.14
CA PRO A 22 26.12 2.48 8.87
C PRO A 22 26.84 1.93 7.63
N GLY A 23 27.45 0.76 7.76
CA GLY A 23 27.46 -0.21 6.65
C GLY A 23 28.70 -0.31 5.75
N SER A 24 29.93 -0.33 6.28
CA SER A 24 31.10 -0.70 5.46
C SER A 24 31.44 -2.20 5.46
N ALA A 25 30.88 -3.01 6.37
CA ALA A 25 31.33 -4.40 6.56
C ALA A 25 30.44 -5.49 5.92
N ALA A 26 29.21 -5.17 5.47
CA ALA A 26 28.30 -6.17 4.90
C ALA A 26 28.33 -6.27 3.36
N ALA A 27 28.97 -5.32 2.67
CA ALA A 27 28.95 -5.24 1.20
C ALA A 27 29.87 -6.25 0.46
N ASP A 28 30.60 -7.11 1.18
CA ASP A 28 31.70 -7.88 0.58
C ASP A 28 31.38 -9.35 0.26
N ARG A 29 30.31 -9.94 0.82
CA ARG A 29 30.12 -11.41 0.70
C ARG A 29 29.54 -11.89 -0.64
N ASP A 30 29.02 -11.01 -1.49
CA ASP A 30 28.53 -11.40 -2.83
C ASP A 30 28.85 -10.38 -3.93
N SER A 31 30.08 -9.85 -3.89
CA SER A 31 30.59 -8.90 -4.89
C SER A 31 30.66 -9.46 -6.33
N ARG A 32 30.46 -10.77 -6.52
CA ARG A 32 30.41 -11.44 -7.83
C ARG A 32 29.08 -11.27 -8.57
N ARG A 33 28.00 -10.84 -7.89
CA ARG A 33 26.70 -10.60 -8.53
C ARG A 33 26.53 -9.22 -9.14
N TYR A 34 27.40 -8.28 -8.81
CA TYR A 34 27.25 -6.90 -9.29
C TYR A 34 27.93 -6.69 -10.65
N PRO A 35 27.34 -5.85 -11.52
CA PRO A 35 28.02 -5.44 -12.75
C PRO A 35 29.33 -4.73 -12.42
N THR A 36 30.30 -4.73 -13.33
CA THR A 36 31.57 -4.02 -13.10
C THR A 36 31.39 -2.51 -13.21
N CYS A 37 32.19 -1.73 -12.46
CA CYS A 37 32.19 -0.27 -12.46
C CYS A 37 32.33 0.34 -13.87
N GLY A 38 33.11 -0.27 -14.75
CA GLY A 38 33.26 0.14 -16.15
C GLY A 38 33.96 1.49 -16.37
N GLY A 39 34.52 2.12 -15.33
CA GLY A 39 35.23 3.40 -15.44
C GLY A 39 36.56 3.22 -16.17
N LYS A 40 36.96 4.17 -17.03
CA LYS A 40 38.27 4.06 -17.72
C LYS A 40 39.40 4.09 -16.69
N LYS A 41 40.31 3.12 -16.74
CA LYS A 41 41.45 3.08 -15.83
C LYS A 41 42.32 4.32 -16.05
N ARG A 42 42.86 4.89 -14.96
CA ARG A 42 43.83 6.00 -15.03
C ARG A 42 45.19 5.52 -15.53
N GLN A 43 45.56 4.28 -15.25
CA GLN A 43 46.81 3.66 -15.67
C GLN A 43 46.51 2.38 -16.45
N GLY A 44 47.13 2.26 -17.63
CA GLY A 44 46.94 1.12 -18.54
C GLY A 44 45.66 1.20 -19.37
N GLU A 45 45.49 0.20 -20.22
CA GLU A 45 44.34 0.08 -21.10
C GLU A 45 43.14 -0.62 -20.40
N GLY A 46 41.94 -0.29 -20.87
CA GLY A 46 40.70 -0.95 -20.47
C GLY A 46 39.87 -0.26 -19.37
N LEU A 47 38.88 -1.00 -18.87
CA LEU A 47 37.86 -0.53 -17.93
C LEU A 47 38.07 -1.12 -16.53
N CYS A 48 37.54 -0.43 -15.51
CA CYS A 48 37.57 -0.86 -14.13
C CYS A 48 36.75 -2.13 -13.93
N THR A 49 37.40 -3.18 -13.43
CA THR A 49 36.82 -4.49 -13.16
C THR A 49 36.30 -4.65 -11.74
N ARG A 50 36.40 -3.61 -10.89
CA ARG A 50 35.78 -3.63 -9.56
C ARG A 50 34.26 -3.67 -9.68
N PRO A 51 33.54 -4.25 -8.71
CA PRO A 51 32.08 -4.16 -8.66
C PRO A 51 31.59 -2.70 -8.76
N ALA A 52 30.47 -2.49 -9.43
CA ALA A 52 29.76 -1.22 -9.47
C ALA A 52 29.42 -0.78 -8.04
N GLY A 53 29.56 0.52 -7.77
CA GLY A 53 29.35 1.06 -6.43
C GLY A 53 30.35 0.61 -5.35
N TRP A 54 31.44 -0.10 -5.70
CA TRP A 54 32.42 -0.55 -4.71
C TRP A 54 32.97 0.63 -3.90
N GLY A 55 32.88 0.54 -2.57
CA GLY A 55 33.30 1.58 -1.63
C GLY A 55 32.36 2.80 -1.57
N THR A 56 31.13 2.71 -2.06
CA THR A 56 30.11 3.77 -2.03
C THR A 56 28.88 3.34 -1.21
N GLN A 57 27.92 4.24 -1.02
CA GLN A 57 26.62 3.93 -0.38
C GLN A 57 25.62 3.23 -1.31
N HIS A 58 25.99 2.95 -2.57
CA HIS A 58 25.13 2.33 -3.57
C HIS A 58 25.80 1.11 -4.22
N PRO A 59 26.05 0.02 -3.45
CA PRO A 59 26.66 -1.19 -3.98
C PRO A 59 25.83 -1.75 -5.15
N GLY A 60 26.51 -2.12 -6.23
CA GLY A 60 25.88 -2.65 -7.44
C GLY A 60 25.51 -1.63 -8.51
N LEU A 61 25.59 -0.32 -8.22
CA LEU A 61 25.17 0.73 -9.15
C LEU A 61 26.33 1.67 -9.53
N GLY A 62 26.36 2.09 -10.79
CA GLY A 62 27.25 3.16 -11.25
C GLY A 62 28.75 2.92 -11.04
N ARG A 63 29.49 4.03 -10.81
CA ARG A 63 30.95 4.02 -10.67
C ARG A 63 31.37 3.61 -9.25
N CYS A 64 32.55 2.99 -9.11
CA CYS A 64 33.13 2.73 -7.79
C CYS A 64 33.72 4.02 -7.20
N LYS A 65 34.05 3.98 -5.90
CA LYS A 65 34.69 5.08 -5.17
C LYS A 65 35.91 5.67 -5.90
N LEU A 66 36.74 4.82 -6.50
CA LEU A 66 37.97 5.24 -7.19
C LEU A 66 37.72 5.91 -8.55
N HIS A 67 36.53 5.79 -9.11
CA HIS A 67 36.12 6.43 -10.36
C HIS A 67 35.01 7.47 -10.12
N GLY A 68 35.05 8.13 -8.96
CA GLY A 68 34.14 9.23 -8.62
C GLY A 68 32.75 8.78 -8.16
N GLY A 69 32.49 7.50 -7.92
CA GLY A 69 31.17 7.03 -7.46
C GLY A 69 30.66 7.73 -6.20
N SER A 70 31.55 8.24 -5.35
CA SER A 70 31.18 8.98 -4.15
C SER A 70 30.91 10.47 -4.37
N THR A 71 30.95 11.00 -5.60
CA THR A 71 30.55 12.40 -5.84
C THR A 71 29.04 12.55 -5.73
N GLN A 72 28.57 13.76 -5.39
CA GLN A 72 27.15 14.05 -5.25
C GLN A 72 26.35 13.70 -6.50
N THR A 73 26.88 13.99 -7.69
CA THR A 73 26.24 13.66 -8.97
C THR A 73 26.01 12.16 -9.13
N HIS A 74 27.01 11.33 -8.78
CA HIS A 74 26.87 9.88 -8.87
C HIS A 74 25.98 9.30 -7.77
N LEU A 75 26.00 9.88 -6.57
CA LEU A 75 25.08 9.50 -5.48
C LEU A 75 23.62 9.76 -5.86
N VAL A 76 23.30 10.95 -6.37
CA VAL A 76 21.95 11.30 -6.82
C VAL A 76 21.51 10.41 -7.97
N ALA A 77 22.39 10.15 -8.95
CA ALA A 77 22.07 9.25 -10.05
C ALA A 77 21.78 7.82 -9.57
N ALA A 78 22.57 7.30 -8.62
CA ALA A 78 22.33 5.99 -8.03
C ALA A 78 21.02 5.94 -7.22
N GLN A 79 20.73 6.98 -6.43
CA GLN A 79 19.45 7.09 -5.71
C GLN A 79 18.25 7.14 -6.66
N GLN A 80 18.36 7.88 -7.77
CA GLN A 80 17.31 7.91 -8.80
C GLN A 80 17.11 6.53 -9.43
N GLU A 81 18.18 5.79 -9.70
CA GLU A 81 18.08 4.44 -10.27
C GLU A 81 17.44 3.46 -9.27
N GLN A 82 17.86 3.48 -8.01
CA GLN A 82 17.21 2.70 -6.95
C GLN A 82 15.72 3.05 -6.81
N ALA A 83 15.40 4.34 -6.85
CA ALA A 83 14.01 4.78 -6.80
C ALA A 83 13.21 4.29 -8.00
N ARG A 84 13.78 4.29 -9.22
CA ARG A 84 13.13 3.73 -10.41
C ARG A 84 12.91 2.23 -10.30
N GLU A 85 13.89 1.50 -9.80
CA GLU A 85 13.79 0.04 -9.61
C GLU A 85 12.67 -0.28 -8.63
N VAL A 86 12.66 0.36 -7.46
CA VAL A 86 11.60 0.21 -6.46
C VAL A 86 10.25 0.64 -7.04
N TYR A 87 10.22 1.74 -7.79
CA TYR A 87 8.99 2.19 -8.45
C TYR A 87 8.47 1.15 -9.44
N GLY A 88 9.32 0.51 -10.24
CA GLY A 88 8.92 -0.56 -11.16
C GLY A 88 8.40 -1.83 -10.45
N GLN A 89 8.85 -2.09 -9.22
CA GLN A 89 8.33 -3.19 -8.40
C GLN A 89 6.96 -2.87 -7.79
N ILE A 90 6.74 -1.62 -7.39
CA ILE A 90 5.51 -1.18 -6.72
C ILE A 90 4.42 -0.85 -7.77
N TRP A 91 4.81 -0.20 -8.85
CA TRP A 91 3.89 0.37 -9.83
C TRP A 91 3.84 -0.46 -11.10
N LYS A 92 2.74 -1.21 -11.27
CA LYS A 92 2.41 -1.89 -12.52
C LYS A 92 1.66 -0.93 -13.44
N THR A 93 2.36 -0.37 -14.43
CA THR A 93 1.80 0.57 -15.41
C THR A 93 0.69 -0.03 -16.29
N ASP A 94 0.70 -1.35 -16.44
CA ASP A 94 -0.22 -2.15 -17.23
C ASP A 94 -1.24 -2.91 -16.36
N ALA A 95 -1.41 -2.50 -15.10
CA ALA A 95 -2.40 -3.11 -14.22
C ALA A 95 -3.80 -3.01 -14.85
N GLU A 96 -4.45 -4.15 -14.99
CA GLU A 96 -5.80 -4.23 -15.52
C GLU A 96 -6.77 -3.44 -14.60
N PRO A 97 -7.72 -2.67 -15.17
CA PRO A 97 -8.69 -1.94 -14.38
C PRO A 97 -9.46 -2.88 -13.45
N VAL A 98 -9.68 -2.44 -12.20
CA VAL A 98 -10.47 -3.21 -11.24
C VAL A 98 -11.95 -3.15 -11.64
N VAL A 99 -12.49 -4.28 -12.12
CA VAL A 99 -13.88 -4.40 -12.59
C VAL A 99 -14.89 -4.32 -11.44
N ASP A 100 -14.56 -4.94 -10.30
CA ASP A 100 -15.34 -4.89 -9.06
C ASP A 100 -14.57 -4.13 -7.98
N ALA A 101 -14.58 -2.79 -8.10
CA ALA A 101 -13.85 -1.92 -7.17
C ALA A 101 -14.38 -2.05 -5.73
N VAL A 102 -15.69 -2.22 -5.56
CA VAL A 102 -16.31 -2.34 -4.23
C VAL A 102 -15.86 -3.63 -3.55
N GLY A 103 -16.00 -4.79 -4.21
CA GLY A 103 -15.55 -6.05 -3.64
C GLY A 103 -14.03 -6.10 -3.45
N ALA A 104 -13.25 -5.48 -4.34
CA ALA A 104 -11.80 -5.37 -4.16
C ALA A 104 -11.43 -4.55 -2.91
N LEU A 105 -12.11 -3.43 -2.67
CA LEU A 105 -11.94 -2.62 -1.47
C LEU A 105 -12.40 -3.37 -0.22
N GLN A 106 -13.53 -4.08 -0.25
CA GLN A 106 -13.97 -4.90 0.88
C GLN A 106 -12.95 -5.98 1.24
N ARG A 107 -12.42 -6.71 0.25
CA ARG A 107 -11.36 -7.71 0.47
C ARG A 107 -10.08 -7.08 1.01
N LEU A 108 -9.73 -5.88 0.55
CA LEU A 108 -8.58 -5.15 1.09
C LEU A 108 -8.81 -4.75 2.54
N ALA A 109 -9.98 -4.22 2.88
CA ALA A 109 -10.34 -3.85 4.25
C ALA A 109 -10.18 -5.04 5.21
N GLY A 110 -10.74 -6.21 4.86
CA GLY A 110 -10.59 -7.41 5.69
C GLY A 110 -9.14 -7.86 5.88
N ARG A 111 -8.28 -7.74 4.84
CA ARG A 111 -6.84 -8.03 4.98
C ARG A 111 -6.12 -7.03 5.89
N LEU A 112 -6.48 -5.75 5.81
CA LEU A 112 -5.89 -4.70 6.64
C LEU A 112 -6.32 -4.84 8.11
N GLU A 113 -7.59 -5.18 8.35
CA GLU A 113 -8.13 -5.48 9.69
C GLU A 113 -7.38 -6.66 10.33
N HIS A 114 -7.28 -7.79 9.61
CA HIS A 114 -6.52 -8.94 10.08
C HIS A 114 -5.05 -8.60 10.39
N ALA A 115 -4.39 -7.81 9.52
CA ALA A 115 -3.03 -7.37 9.75
C ALA A 115 -2.91 -6.45 10.98
N ALA A 116 -3.87 -5.55 11.19
CA ALA A 116 -3.90 -4.67 12.36
C ALA A 116 -4.08 -5.46 13.66
N ASP A 117 -4.95 -6.47 13.67
CA ASP A 117 -5.16 -7.35 14.83
C ASP A 117 -3.93 -8.19 15.15
N ALA A 118 -3.33 -8.80 14.12
CA ALA A 118 -2.11 -9.59 14.26
C ALA A 118 -0.94 -8.74 14.81
N LEU A 119 -0.76 -7.52 14.29
CA LEU A 119 0.26 -6.59 14.78
C LEU A 119 -0.06 -6.08 16.20
N GLY A 120 -1.31 -5.74 16.48
CA GLY A 120 -1.76 -5.26 17.79
C GLY A 120 -1.55 -6.31 18.88
N SER A 121 -2.00 -7.54 18.64
CA SER A 121 -1.82 -8.65 19.59
C SER A 121 -0.35 -8.92 19.92
N ARG A 122 0.56 -8.70 18.96
CA ARG A 122 1.99 -8.86 19.18
C ARG A 122 2.58 -7.74 20.05
N LEU A 123 2.15 -6.50 19.82
CA LEU A 123 2.55 -5.35 20.63
C LEU A 123 2.04 -5.44 22.08
N ASP A 124 0.92 -6.11 22.31
CA ASP A 124 0.36 -6.30 23.66
C ASP A 124 1.13 -7.36 24.48
N VAL A 125 1.82 -8.29 23.81
CA VAL A 125 2.51 -9.44 24.44
C VAL A 125 4.02 -9.23 24.55
N GLU A 126 4.63 -8.56 23.57
CA GLU A 126 6.08 -8.33 23.54
C GLU A 126 6.41 -6.94 24.12
N ASP A 127 7.38 -6.89 25.03
CA ASP A 127 7.96 -5.63 25.52
C ASP A 127 8.86 -5.01 24.42
N LEU A 128 8.21 -4.35 23.46
CA LEU A 128 8.84 -3.79 22.28
C LEU A 128 9.31 -2.35 22.54
N ASP A 129 10.23 -2.20 23.48
CA ASP A 129 10.94 -0.93 23.66
C ASP A 129 11.92 -0.67 22.51
N GLY A 130 12.03 0.61 22.10
CA GLY A 130 13.03 1.08 21.14
C GLY A 130 12.57 1.19 19.67
N PRO A 131 13.52 1.25 18.71
CA PRO A 131 13.24 1.59 17.31
C PRO A 131 12.28 0.62 16.61
N THR A 132 12.29 -0.65 17.00
CA THR A 132 11.40 -1.67 16.44
C THR A 132 9.96 -1.42 16.87
N GLY A 133 9.67 -1.26 18.17
CA GLY A 133 8.31 -0.97 18.64
C GLY A 133 7.74 0.33 18.05
N LEU A 134 8.58 1.36 17.88
CA LEU A 134 8.20 2.59 17.19
C LEU A 134 7.83 2.36 15.72
N ALA A 135 8.60 1.55 14.99
CA ALA A 135 8.31 1.20 13.60
C ALA A 135 6.99 0.42 13.48
N TRP A 136 6.75 -0.53 14.37
CA TRP A 136 5.53 -1.34 14.38
C TRP A 136 4.30 -0.52 14.75
N SER A 137 4.40 0.33 15.77
CA SER A 137 3.34 1.27 16.15
C SER A 137 2.99 2.22 15.01
N ARG A 138 4.00 2.68 14.25
CA ARG A 138 3.78 3.50 13.06
C ARG A 138 3.00 2.74 12.00
N VAL A 139 3.40 1.52 11.66
CA VAL A 139 2.70 0.69 10.67
C VAL A 139 1.24 0.46 11.10
N LEU A 140 1.01 0.08 12.35
CA LEU A 140 -0.35 -0.13 12.87
C LEU A 140 -1.22 1.12 12.75
N ARG A 141 -0.67 2.30 13.03
CA ARG A 141 -1.37 3.57 12.84
C ARG A 141 -1.73 3.83 11.37
N GLU A 142 -0.82 3.59 10.44
CA GLU A 142 -1.10 3.75 9.00
C GLU A 142 -2.21 2.78 8.54
N LEU A 143 -2.21 1.54 9.03
CA LEU A 143 -3.27 0.56 8.73
C LEU A 143 -4.64 1.03 9.23
N ARG A 144 -4.72 1.51 10.48
CA ARG A 144 -5.95 2.08 11.05
C ARG A 144 -6.43 3.29 10.27
N GLN A 145 -5.52 4.21 9.92
CA GLN A 145 -5.85 5.37 9.12
C GLN A 145 -6.36 5.00 7.73
N ALA A 146 -5.82 3.95 7.11
CA ALA A 146 -6.32 3.42 5.84
C ALA A 146 -7.75 2.87 5.98
N LEU A 147 -8.02 2.08 7.03
CA LEU A 147 -9.36 1.56 7.33
C LEU A 147 -10.39 2.69 7.56
N GLU A 148 -10.06 3.70 8.36
CA GLU A 148 -10.89 4.90 8.54
C GLU A 148 -11.12 5.66 7.22
N GLY A 149 -10.10 5.69 6.35
CA GLY A 149 -10.23 6.25 5.01
C GLY A 149 -11.23 5.48 4.16
N MET A 150 -11.22 4.15 4.23
CA MET A 150 -12.15 3.28 3.51
C MET A 150 -13.57 3.37 4.04
N GLU A 151 -13.75 3.48 5.36
CA GLU A 151 -15.06 3.71 5.99
C GLU A 151 -15.69 5.01 5.47
N ARG A 152 -14.91 6.09 5.39
CA ARG A 152 -15.36 7.40 4.88
C ARG A 152 -15.81 7.38 3.43
N LEU A 153 -15.40 6.39 2.64
CA LEU A 153 -15.94 6.21 1.27
C LEU A 153 -17.40 5.78 1.28
N ASN A 154 -17.91 5.35 2.44
CA ASN A 154 -19.29 4.97 2.69
C ASN A 154 -19.80 3.94 1.68
N LEU A 155 -18.95 2.94 1.40
CA LEU A 155 -19.19 1.94 0.37
C LEU A 155 -20.45 1.12 0.67
N GLY A 156 -20.75 0.87 1.94
CA GLY A 156 -21.97 0.18 2.36
C GLY A 156 -23.23 0.94 1.95
N GLN A 157 -23.32 2.23 2.26
CA GLN A 157 -24.45 3.05 1.83
C GLN A 157 -24.55 3.13 0.30
N LYS A 158 -23.43 3.35 -0.39
CA LYS A 158 -23.41 3.41 -1.85
C LYS A 158 -23.86 2.10 -2.50
N ALA A 159 -23.48 0.95 -1.92
CA ALA A 159 -23.95 -0.36 -2.39
C ALA A 159 -25.47 -0.48 -2.26
N VAL A 160 -26.03 -0.07 -1.10
CA VAL A 160 -27.49 -0.04 -0.89
C VAL A 160 -28.18 0.90 -1.88
N GLU A 161 -27.62 2.08 -2.15
CA GLU A 161 -28.16 3.04 -3.12
C GLU A 161 -28.17 2.47 -4.55
N VAL A 162 -27.10 1.79 -4.96
CA VAL A 162 -27.00 1.12 -6.27
C VAL A 162 -28.04 0.00 -6.37
N GLU A 163 -28.17 -0.85 -5.36
CA GLU A 163 -29.17 -1.93 -5.35
C GLU A 163 -30.59 -1.39 -5.36
N ALA A 164 -30.89 -0.34 -4.59
CA ALA A 164 -32.18 0.34 -4.64
C ALA A 164 -32.48 0.90 -6.05
N GLY A 165 -31.45 1.42 -6.74
CA GLY A 165 -31.53 1.82 -8.14
C GLY A 165 -31.89 0.66 -9.08
N ARG A 166 -31.23 -0.49 -8.92
CA ARG A 166 -31.51 -1.70 -9.72
C ARG A 166 -32.93 -2.20 -9.50
N VAL A 167 -33.39 -2.28 -8.25
CA VAL A 167 -34.77 -2.68 -7.91
C VAL A 167 -35.79 -1.74 -8.56
N ARG A 168 -35.56 -0.41 -8.49
CA ARG A 168 -36.43 0.58 -9.15
C ARG A 168 -36.49 0.37 -10.66
N LEU A 169 -35.36 0.10 -11.30
CA LEU A 169 -35.28 -0.13 -12.74
C LEU A 169 -36.03 -1.40 -13.17
N VAL A 170 -35.86 -2.51 -12.42
CA VAL A 170 -36.60 -3.76 -12.65
C VAL A 170 -38.10 -3.54 -12.45
N ALA A 171 -38.51 -2.86 -11.38
CA ALA A 171 -39.91 -2.57 -11.12
C ALA A 171 -40.55 -1.74 -12.24
N ALA A 172 -39.85 -0.71 -12.73
CA ALA A 172 -40.31 0.10 -13.86
C ALA A 172 -40.45 -0.73 -15.15
N ALA A 173 -39.48 -1.61 -15.43
CA ALA A 173 -39.52 -2.49 -16.60
C ALA A 173 -40.71 -3.47 -16.53
N VAL A 174 -40.94 -4.11 -15.38
CA VAL A 174 -42.09 -5.00 -15.15
C VAL A 174 -43.41 -4.26 -15.29
N GLY A 175 -43.51 -3.08 -14.68
CA GLY A 175 -44.67 -2.21 -14.84
C GLY A 175 -44.98 -1.91 -16.31
N ARG A 176 -43.94 -1.60 -17.10
CA ARG A 176 -44.09 -1.36 -18.53
C ARG A 176 -44.53 -2.61 -19.31
N VAL A 177 -44.04 -3.80 -18.93
CA VAL A 177 -44.50 -5.07 -19.51
C VAL A 177 -45.99 -5.27 -19.25
N PHE A 178 -46.46 -5.03 -18.02
CA PHE A 178 -47.88 -5.15 -17.68
C PHE A 178 -48.76 -4.17 -18.46
N GLU A 179 -48.28 -2.96 -18.72
CA GLU A 179 -48.96 -1.98 -19.57
C GLU A 179 -49.06 -2.45 -21.02
N VAL A 180 -47.98 -2.97 -21.60
CA VAL A 180 -47.96 -3.45 -22.99
C VAL A 180 -48.88 -4.66 -23.17
N LEU A 181 -48.98 -5.52 -22.15
CA LEU A 181 -49.88 -6.67 -22.14
C LEU A 181 -51.34 -6.32 -21.80
N ASP A 182 -51.65 -5.04 -21.58
CA ASP A 182 -52.97 -4.53 -21.20
C ASP A 182 -53.60 -5.31 -20.02
N LEU A 183 -52.79 -5.63 -19.01
CA LEU A 183 -53.26 -6.38 -17.85
C LEU A 183 -54.17 -5.51 -16.98
N ALA A 184 -55.32 -6.07 -16.58
CA ALA A 184 -56.19 -5.46 -15.58
C ALA A 184 -55.49 -5.32 -14.22
N PRO A 185 -55.88 -4.37 -13.35
CA PRO A 185 -55.23 -4.14 -12.06
C PRO A 185 -55.04 -5.40 -11.20
N GLU A 186 -56.03 -6.28 -11.18
CA GLU A 186 -56.01 -7.55 -10.42
C GLU A 186 -54.96 -8.51 -10.99
N GLN A 187 -54.80 -8.55 -12.31
CA GLN A 187 -53.78 -9.36 -12.99
C GLN A 187 -52.37 -8.82 -12.71
N ARG A 188 -52.20 -7.49 -12.58
CA ARG A 188 -50.91 -6.87 -12.23
C ARG A 188 -50.48 -7.21 -10.80
N VAL A 189 -51.43 -7.18 -9.85
CA VAL A 189 -51.17 -7.63 -8.47
C VAL A 189 -50.74 -9.09 -8.48
N ARG A 190 -51.50 -9.96 -9.15
CA ARG A 190 -51.17 -11.39 -9.23
C ARG A 190 -49.83 -11.64 -9.92
N GLY A 191 -49.54 -10.95 -11.01
CA GLY A 191 -48.27 -11.03 -11.72
C GLY A 191 -47.09 -10.61 -10.85
N THR A 192 -47.26 -9.56 -10.02
CA THR A 192 -46.25 -9.10 -9.07
C THR A 192 -46.00 -10.14 -7.97
N GLU A 193 -47.05 -10.75 -7.42
CA GLU A 193 -46.92 -11.82 -6.42
C GLU A 193 -46.13 -13.01 -6.95
N VAL A 194 -46.48 -13.47 -8.16
CA VAL A 194 -45.80 -14.59 -8.83
C VAL A 194 -44.34 -14.23 -9.09
N LEU A 195 -44.06 -13.05 -9.63
CA LEU A 195 -42.70 -12.58 -9.86
C LEU A 195 -41.87 -12.58 -8.57
N LEU A 196 -42.42 -12.07 -7.47
CA LEU A 196 -41.73 -12.04 -6.18
C LEU A 196 -41.49 -13.46 -5.62
N ALA A 197 -42.45 -14.38 -5.79
CA ALA A 197 -42.28 -15.78 -5.39
C ALA A 197 -41.15 -16.45 -6.19
N GLU A 198 -41.11 -16.25 -7.51
CA GLU A 198 -40.08 -16.79 -8.39
C GLU A 198 -38.70 -16.21 -8.12
N LEU A 199 -38.60 -14.90 -7.90
CA LEU A 199 -37.34 -14.25 -7.54
C LEU A 199 -36.78 -14.80 -6.23
N ARG A 200 -37.64 -15.03 -5.22
CA ARG A 200 -37.22 -15.65 -3.95
C ARG A 200 -36.75 -17.09 -4.15
N ALA A 201 -37.50 -17.89 -4.91
CA ALA A 201 -37.14 -19.28 -5.20
C ALA A 201 -35.78 -19.37 -5.90
N ARG A 202 -35.54 -18.51 -6.90
CA ARG A 202 -34.25 -18.44 -7.61
C ARG A 202 -33.12 -17.89 -6.76
N SER A 203 -33.38 -16.90 -5.92
CA SER A 203 -32.36 -16.38 -5.00
C SER A 203 -31.93 -17.44 -4.00
N ALA A 204 -32.87 -18.25 -3.47
CA ALA A 204 -32.54 -19.36 -2.59
C ALA A 204 -31.71 -20.45 -3.28
N ALA A 205 -31.99 -20.73 -4.56
CA ALA A 205 -31.25 -21.70 -5.36
C ALA A 205 -29.87 -21.19 -5.84
N ALA A 206 -29.69 -19.87 -5.94
CA ALA A 206 -28.46 -19.25 -6.43
C ALA A 206 -27.44 -18.94 -5.33
N LEU A 207 -27.81 -19.06 -4.06
CA LEU A 207 -26.82 -19.03 -2.98
C LEU A 207 -25.95 -20.27 -3.13
N PRO A 208 -24.65 -20.14 -3.46
CA PRO A 208 -23.77 -21.29 -3.48
C PRO A 208 -23.83 -21.97 -2.11
N GLU A 209 -24.03 -23.30 -2.07
CA GLU A 209 -23.72 -24.09 -0.88
C GLU A 209 -22.34 -23.65 -0.41
N GLU A 210 -22.28 -23.24 0.86
CA GLU A 210 -21.18 -22.52 1.48
C GLU A 210 -19.82 -22.93 0.91
N VAL A 211 -19.03 -21.93 0.49
CA VAL A 211 -17.57 -22.09 0.49
C VAL A 211 -17.18 -22.19 1.96
N VAL A 212 -17.32 -23.40 2.51
CA VAL A 212 -16.76 -23.80 3.79
C VAL A 212 -15.25 -23.78 3.58
N ASP A 213 -14.63 -22.64 3.87
CA ASP A 213 -13.18 -22.50 3.84
C ASP A 213 -12.61 -23.39 4.98
N PRO A 214 -11.70 -24.34 4.68
CA PRO A 214 -11.12 -25.27 5.66
C PRO A 214 -10.17 -24.63 6.67
#